data_AF-A0AA38M1H8-F1
#
_entry.id   AF-A0AA38M1H8-F1
#
_cell.length_a   1.000
_cell.length_b   1.000
_cell.length_c   1.000
_cell.angle_alpha   90.00
_cell.angle_beta   90.00
_cell.angle_gamma   90.00
#
_symmetry.space_group_name_H-M   'P 1'
#
loop_
_entity.id
_entity.type
_entity.pdbx_description
1 polymer ?
#
loop_
_entity_poly.entity_id
_entity_poly.type
_entity_poly.pdbx_seq_one_letter_code
_entity_poly.pdbx_strand_id
1 'polypeptide(L)'
;MGGLVLDSAVDQFSGFVVFQPIINGIGGNLVSVQSSRIATMLHKTSLMGVIPPHTKQWVWPWTALIRGVLPAKSARILILLMIPGQAVFVFVADLIYNDGVSCVTPAFAFSYIGVSLIQIVLLLYIAHLMIHTMWRFKIDPDNSSIPYLTAMGDLLGSSLLLLAFIFLREIHQDYSPVATEES
;
A
#
# COMPACT_ATOMS: atom_id res chain seq x y z
N MET A 1 13.16 -9.67 -13.57
CA MET A 1 13.07 -8.29 -14.10
C MET A 1 12.75 -7.29 -13.00
N GLY A 2 11.63 -7.39 -12.27
CA GLY A 2 11.32 -6.47 -11.16
C GLY A 2 12.37 -6.41 -10.05
N GLY A 3 12.92 -7.56 -9.64
CA GLY A 3 13.97 -7.62 -8.60
C GLY A 3 15.27 -6.90 -8.99
N LEU A 4 15.75 -7.06 -10.22
CA LEU A 4 17.01 -6.44 -10.69
C LEU A 4 16.94 -4.91 -10.73
N VAL A 5 15.77 -4.35 -11.06
CA VAL A 5 15.53 -2.89 -11.05
C VAL A 5 15.49 -2.37 -9.62
N LEU A 6 14.99 -3.18 -8.68
CA LEU A 6 14.96 -2.87 -7.26
C LEU A 6 16.34 -2.95 -6.62
N ASP A 7 17.13 -3.97 -6.93
CA ASP A 7 18.51 -4.11 -6.46
C ASP A 7 19.37 -2.92 -6.93
N SER A 8 19.21 -2.53 -8.20
CA SER A 8 19.87 -1.34 -8.76
C SER A 8 19.43 -0.03 -8.10
N ALA A 9 18.22 0.01 -7.52
CA ALA A 9 17.70 1.17 -6.81
C ALA A 9 18.22 1.27 -5.38
N VAL A 10 18.36 0.13 -4.70
CA VAL A 10 18.98 0.03 -3.37
C VAL A 10 20.41 0.59 -3.41
N ASP A 11 21.15 0.27 -4.48
CA ASP A 11 22.52 0.76 -4.67
C ASP A 11 22.60 2.26 -4.99
N GLN A 12 21.54 2.83 -5.56
CA GLN A 12 21.51 4.24 -5.98
C GLN A 12 20.87 5.19 -4.96
N PHE A 13 20.02 4.67 -4.07
CA PHE A 13 19.24 5.47 -3.12
C PHE A 13 19.36 4.87 -1.72
N SER A 14 20.34 5.33 -0.93
CA SER A 14 20.61 4.84 0.44
C SER A 14 19.38 4.92 1.36
N GLY A 15 18.55 5.96 1.21
CA GLY A 15 17.28 6.09 1.94
C GLY A 15 16.21 5.05 1.56
N PHE A 16 16.27 4.43 0.38
CA PHE A 16 15.24 3.51 -0.10
C PHE A 16 15.04 2.31 0.82
N VAL A 17 16.14 1.73 1.32
CA VAL A 17 16.13 0.54 2.20
C VAL A 17 15.43 0.81 3.53
N VAL A 18 15.48 2.06 4.01
CA VAL A 18 14.86 2.47 5.28
C VAL A 18 13.34 2.54 5.14
N PHE A 19 12.85 3.08 4.03
CA PHE A 19 11.43 3.34 3.82
C PHE A 19 10.68 2.16 3.18
N GLN A 20 11.39 1.26 2.48
CA GLN A 20 10.78 0.10 1.83
C GLN A 20 10.02 -0.83 2.80
N PRO A 21 10.57 -1.23 3.97
CA PRO A 21 9.82 -2.06 4.93
C PRO A 21 8.59 -1.36 5.49
N ILE A 22 8.64 -0.03 5.61
CA ILE A 22 7.55 0.78 6.17
C ILE A 22 6.37 0.80 5.19
N ILE A 23 6.63 1.15 3.92
CA ILE A 23 5.58 1.25 2.91
C ILE A 23 4.93 -0.12 2.62
N ASN A 24 5.74 -1.18 2.58
CA ASN A 24 5.27 -2.54 2.35
C ASN A 24 4.55 -3.10 3.57
N GLY A 25 5.11 -2.90 4.77
CA GLY A 25 4.54 -3.38 6.02
C GLY A 25 3.19 -2.74 6.34
N ILE A 26 3.05 -1.43 6.17
CA ILE A 26 1.77 -0.76 6.44
C ILE A 26 0.74 -1.12 5.35
N GLY A 27 1.13 -1.11 4.08
CA GLY A 27 0.25 -1.46 2.96
C GLY A 27 -0.28 -2.90 3.07
N GLY A 28 0.60 -3.88 3.27
CA GLY A 28 0.25 -5.29 3.40
C GLY A 28 -0.66 -5.58 4.60
N ASN A 29 -0.35 -5.01 5.77
CA ASN A 29 -1.17 -5.20 6.97
C ASN A 29 -2.58 -4.60 6.82
N LEU A 30 -2.67 -3.39 6.25
CA LEU A 30 -3.94 -2.71 6.03
C LEU A 30 -4.85 -3.50 5.09
N VAL A 31 -4.27 -4.06 4.03
CA VAL A 31 -4.99 -4.85 3.03
C VAL A 31 -5.43 -6.20 3.59
N SER A 32 -4.60 -6.84 4.42
CA SER A 32 -4.96 -8.07 5.13
C SER A 32 -6.17 -7.86 6.04
N VAL A 33 -6.16 -6.80 6.86
CA VAL A 33 -7.31 -6.45 7.72
C VAL A 33 -8.57 -6.16 6.90
N GLN A 34 -8.43 -5.44 5.79
CA GLN A 34 -9.56 -5.16 4.92
C GLN A 34 -10.09 -6.42 4.24
N SER A 35 -9.20 -7.31 3.76
CA SER A 35 -9.57 -8.57 3.12
C SER A 35 -10.33 -9.48 4.08
N SER A 36 -9.80 -9.70 5.28
CA SER A 36 -10.46 -10.50 6.32
C SER A 36 -11.85 -9.97 6.69
N ARG A 37 -12.01 -8.64 6.75
CA ARG A 37 -13.32 -8.02 7.01
C ARG A 37 -14.30 -8.23 5.86
N ILE A 38 -13.86 -8.08 4.61
CA ILE A 38 -14.70 -8.32 3.44
C ILE A 38 -15.11 -9.81 3.38
N ALA A 39 -14.17 -10.72 3.60
CA ALA A 39 -14.42 -12.16 3.61
C ALA A 39 -15.39 -12.56 4.73
N THR A 40 -15.19 -12.08 5.96
CA THR A 40 -16.11 -12.31 7.10
C THR A 40 -17.52 -11.80 6.80
N MET A 41 -17.64 -10.62 6.18
CA MET A 41 -18.94 -10.08 5.80
C MET A 41 -19.61 -10.97 4.75
N LEU A 42 -18.85 -11.38 3.73
CA LEU A 42 -19.37 -12.22 2.65
C LEU A 42 -19.83 -13.60 3.17
N HIS A 43 -19.09 -14.18 4.12
CA HIS A 43 -19.45 -15.42 4.80
C HIS A 43 -20.72 -15.27 5.67
N LYS A 44 -20.94 -14.09 6.28
CA LYS A 44 -22.15 -13.80 7.07
C LYS A 44 -23.38 -13.49 6.21
N THR A 45 -23.20 -12.94 5.02
CA THR A 45 -24.32 -12.47 4.17
C THR A 45 -24.67 -13.38 3.00
N SER A 46 -23.79 -14.32 2.61
CA SER A 46 -23.99 -15.17 1.42
C SER A 46 -23.50 -16.60 1.66
N LEU A 47 -24.26 -17.57 1.16
CA LEU A 47 -23.78 -18.94 0.94
C LEU A 47 -22.78 -18.94 -0.24
N MET A 48 -21.67 -19.67 -0.11
CA MET A 48 -20.68 -19.82 -1.19
C MET A 48 -21.36 -20.17 -2.52
N GLY A 49 -21.05 -19.40 -3.57
CA GLY A 49 -21.55 -19.68 -4.92
C GLY A 49 -22.89 -19.04 -5.29
N VAL A 50 -23.57 -18.31 -4.38
CA VAL A 50 -24.73 -17.48 -4.74
C VAL A 50 -24.41 -16.02 -4.47
N ILE A 51 -24.18 -15.27 -5.56
CA ILE A 51 -24.06 -13.81 -5.52
C ILE A 51 -25.48 -13.25 -5.27
N PRO A 52 -25.72 -12.43 -4.22
CA PRO A 52 -27.03 -11.85 -4.00
C PRO A 52 -27.45 -11.00 -5.22
N PRO A 53 -28.72 -11.05 -5.65
CA PRO A 53 -29.20 -10.37 -6.86
C PRO A 53 -29.12 -8.83 -6.82
N HIS A 54 -28.73 -8.24 -5.68
CA HIS A 54 -28.56 -6.80 -5.51
C HIS A 54 -27.11 -6.31 -5.58
N THR A 55 -26.14 -7.20 -5.78
CA THR A 55 -24.72 -6.85 -5.85
C THR A 55 -24.24 -6.96 -7.31
N LYS A 56 -24.23 -5.83 -8.04
CA LYS A 56 -23.68 -5.80 -9.40
C LYS A 56 -22.22 -6.24 -9.36
N GLN A 57 -21.89 -7.28 -10.14
CA GLN A 57 -20.57 -7.92 -10.22
C GLN A 57 -19.49 -7.04 -10.88
N TRP A 58 -19.90 -5.97 -11.53
CA TRP A 58 -19.01 -5.04 -12.22
C TRP A 58 -19.35 -3.62 -11.76
N VAL A 59 -18.58 -3.14 -10.79
CA VAL A 59 -18.69 -1.80 -10.24
C VAL A 59 -17.40 -1.07 -10.55
N TRP A 60 -17.52 0.10 -11.19
CA TRP A 60 -16.37 0.95 -11.49
C TRP A 60 -15.54 1.20 -10.24
N PRO A 61 -14.19 1.30 -10.33
CA PRO A 61 -13.28 1.48 -9.18
C PRO A 61 -13.76 2.59 -8.23
N TRP A 62 -14.25 3.70 -8.79
CA TRP A 62 -14.81 4.81 -8.03
C TRP A 62 -16.14 4.48 -7.34
N THR A 63 -16.98 3.65 -7.93
CA THR A 63 -18.24 3.25 -7.31
C THR A 63 -18.03 2.18 -6.23
N ALA A 64 -17.03 1.31 -6.37
CA ALA A 64 -16.62 0.34 -5.35
C ALA A 64 -15.97 1.02 -4.14
N LEU A 65 -15.15 2.06 -4.38
CA LEU A 65 -14.46 2.80 -3.32
C LEU A 65 -15.34 3.91 -2.70
N ILE A 66 -16.23 4.54 -3.47
CA ILE A 66 -16.96 5.76 -3.06
C ILE A 66 -18.46 5.54 -2.87
N ARG A 67 -19.16 4.65 -3.61
CA ARG A 67 -20.64 4.74 -3.72
C ARG A 67 -21.49 3.50 -3.39
N GLY A 68 -20.95 2.49 -2.73
CA GLY A 68 -21.80 1.70 -1.82
C GLY A 68 -22.02 0.24 -2.15
N VAL A 69 -20.96 -0.55 -2.03
CA VAL A 69 -21.09 -1.92 -1.51
C VAL A 69 -20.12 -2.03 -0.34
N LEU A 70 -20.56 -2.67 0.75
CA LEU A 70 -19.81 -2.83 2.00
C LEU A 70 -18.33 -3.18 1.70
N PRO A 71 -17.31 -2.50 2.24
CA PRO A 71 -17.27 -1.57 3.38
C PRO A 71 -16.58 -0.22 3.01
N ALA A 72 -17.27 0.64 2.25
CA ALA A 72 -16.75 1.95 1.85
C ALA A 72 -16.39 2.88 3.04
N LYS A 73 -17.07 2.75 4.19
CA LYS A 73 -16.73 3.50 5.42
C LYS A 73 -15.37 3.08 5.99
N SER A 74 -15.11 1.78 6.07
CA SER A 74 -13.84 1.25 6.58
C SER A 74 -12.67 1.63 5.69
N ALA A 75 -12.82 1.55 4.36
CA ALA A 75 -11.79 1.97 3.42
C ALA A 75 -11.44 3.47 3.56
N ARG A 76 -12.45 4.34 3.73
CA ARG A 76 -12.22 5.77 3.95
C ARG A 76 -11.52 6.07 5.28
N ILE A 77 -11.90 5.37 6.35
CA ILE A 77 -11.26 5.52 7.65
C ILE A 77 -9.80 5.06 7.59
N LEU A 78 -9.52 3.95 6.89
CA LEU A 78 -8.16 3.45 6.67
C LEU A 78 -7.31 4.46 5.89
N ILE A 79 -7.85 5.06 4.82
CA ILE A 79 -7.17 6.11 4.05
C ILE A 79 -6.92 7.36 4.92
N LEU A 80 -7.92 7.79 5.71
CA LEU A 80 -7.79 8.95 6.61
C LEU A 80 -6.76 8.72 7.72
N LEU A 81 -6.69 7.51 8.28
CA LEU A 81 -5.69 7.15 9.30
C LEU A 81 -4.28 7.02 8.70
N MET A 82 -4.19 6.70 7.41
CA MET A 82 -2.92 6.52 6.73
C MET A 82 -2.11 7.80 6.60
N ILE A 83 -2.77 8.93 6.33
CA ILE A 83 -2.10 10.22 6.14
C ILE A 83 -1.26 10.60 7.39
N PRO A 84 -1.83 10.68 8.60
CA PRO A 84 -1.04 10.97 9.80
C PRO A 84 -0.09 9.81 10.16
N GLY A 85 -0.47 8.55 9.91
CA GLY A 85 0.39 7.40 10.16
C GLY A 85 1.68 7.48 9.35
N GLN A 86 1.58 7.66 8.04
CA GLN A 86 2.74 7.77 7.16
C GLN A 86 3.59 9.00 7.45
N ALA A 87 2.97 10.14 7.81
CA ALA A 87 3.71 11.32 8.23
C ALA A 87 4.59 11.04 9.47
N VAL A 88 4.03 10.35 10.48
CA VAL A 88 4.79 9.96 11.68
C VAL A 88 5.88 8.94 11.35
N PHE A 89 5.57 7.90 10.57
CA PHE A 89 6.54 6.86 10.25
C PHE A 89 7.73 7.38 9.44
N VAL A 90 7.50 8.27 8.47
CA VAL A 90 8.60 8.91 7.71
C VAL A 90 9.50 9.72 8.63
N PHE A 91 8.90 10.56 9.47
CA PHE A 91 9.66 11.44 10.35
C PHE A 91 10.47 10.65 11.38
N VAL A 92 9.86 9.63 11.99
CA VAL A 92 10.55 8.76 12.94
C VAL A 92 11.66 7.96 12.27
N ALA A 93 11.42 7.42 11.07
CA ALA A 93 12.43 6.66 10.34
C ALA A 93 13.62 7.54 9.92
N ASP A 94 13.36 8.76 9.46
CA ASP A 94 14.37 9.77 9.15
C ASP A 94 15.22 10.13 10.36
N LEU A 95 14.57 10.39 11.51
CA LEU A 95 15.30 10.71 12.75
C LEU A 95 16.16 9.53 13.22
N ILE A 96 15.65 8.30 13.16
CA ILE A 96 16.41 7.12 13.58
C ILE A 96 17.59 6.88 12.63
N TYR A 97 17.39 7.10 11.33
CA TYR A 97 18.41 6.84 10.33
C TYR A 97 19.52 7.90 10.29
N ASN A 98 19.23 9.14 10.69
CA ASN A 98 20.16 10.26 10.64
C ASN A 98 20.61 10.73 12.04
N ASP A 99 20.69 9.82 13.01
CA ASP A 99 21.16 10.09 14.38
C ASP A 99 20.47 11.30 15.06
N GLY A 100 19.18 11.47 14.81
CA GLY A 100 18.34 12.51 15.40
C GLY A 100 18.32 13.84 14.63
N VAL A 101 19.01 13.94 13.50
CA VAL A 101 18.93 15.10 12.58
C VAL A 101 17.87 14.83 11.53
N SER A 102 16.89 15.72 11.35
CA SER A 102 15.89 15.52 10.31
C SER A 102 16.40 15.98 8.94
N CYS A 103 16.45 15.07 7.97
CA CYS A 103 16.82 15.32 6.57
C CYS A 103 15.62 15.28 5.63
N VAL A 104 14.41 15.01 6.16
CA VAL A 104 13.17 15.04 5.38
C VAL A 104 12.89 16.44 4.86
N THR A 105 13.05 16.59 3.55
CA THR A 105 12.60 17.77 2.81
C THR A 105 11.07 17.72 2.64
N PRO A 106 10.35 18.86 2.65
CA PRO A 106 8.91 18.86 2.44
C PRO A 106 8.47 18.13 1.17
N ALA A 107 9.21 18.24 0.07
CA ALA A 107 8.89 17.53 -1.16
C ALA A 107 9.03 16.01 -1.03
N PHE A 108 10.01 15.53 -0.26
CA PHE A 108 10.14 14.11 0.07
C PHE A 108 8.92 13.63 0.86
N ALA A 109 8.50 14.38 1.88
CA ALA A 109 7.32 14.04 2.66
C ALA A 109 6.05 14.00 1.79
N PHE A 110 5.85 15.01 0.92
CA PHE A 110 4.69 15.05 0.03
C PHE A 110 4.70 13.93 -1.01
N SER A 111 5.85 13.64 -1.63
CA SER A 111 5.96 12.57 -2.62
C SER A 111 5.75 11.20 -1.98
N TYR A 112 6.35 10.96 -0.81
CA TYR A 112 6.19 9.72 -0.05
C TYR A 112 4.74 9.48 0.39
N ILE A 113 4.10 10.50 0.98
CA ILE A 113 2.69 10.40 1.38
C ILE A 113 1.81 10.19 0.15
N GLY A 114 2.06 10.91 -0.95
CA GLY A 114 1.32 10.75 -2.21
C GLY A 114 1.41 9.33 -2.77
N VAL A 115 2.62 8.79 -2.86
CA VAL A 115 2.86 7.41 -3.33
C VAL A 115 2.23 6.38 -2.39
N SER A 116 2.34 6.57 -1.08
CA SER A 116 1.71 5.69 -0.09
C SER A 116 0.18 5.66 -0.23
N LEU A 117 -0.44 6.81 -0.51
CA LEU A 117 -1.88 6.90 -0.77
C LEU A 117 -2.26 6.17 -2.06
N ILE A 118 -1.50 6.38 -3.14
CA ILE A 118 -1.71 5.70 -4.42
C ILE A 118 -1.61 4.18 -4.24
N GLN A 119 -0.56 3.70 -3.56
CA GLN A 119 -0.34 2.28 -3.28
C GLN A 119 -1.55 1.67 -2.57
N ILE A 120 -2.06 2.29 -1.51
CA ILE A 120 -3.21 1.76 -0.76
C ILE A 120 -4.48 1.79 -1.58
N VAL A 121 -4.75 2.85 -2.33
CA VAL A 121 -5.93 2.91 -3.20
C VAL A 121 -5.90 1.78 -4.22
N LEU A 122 -4.74 1.53 -4.84
CA LEU A 122 -4.54 0.42 -5.77
C LEU A 122 -4.74 -0.93 -5.07
N LEU A 123 -4.16 -1.13 -3.89
CA LEU A 123 -4.28 -2.39 -3.16
C LEU A 123 -5.70 -2.67 -2.68
N LEU A 124 -6.42 -1.66 -2.19
CA LEU A 124 -7.83 -1.79 -1.81
C LEU A 124 -8.69 -2.20 -3.02
N TYR A 125 -8.39 -1.65 -4.20
CA TYR A 125 -9.05 -2.01 -5.43
C TYR A 125 -8.75 -3.46 -5.85
N ILE A 126 -7.48 -3.86 -5.80
CA ILE A 126 -7.04 -5.22 -6.10
C ILE A 126 -7.66 -6.23 -5.12
N ALA A 127 -7.69 -5.92 -3.81
CA ALA A 127 -8.34 -6.75 -2.80
C ALA A 127 -9.82 -6.98 -3.12
N HIS A 128 -10.53 -5.92 -3.49
CA HIS A 128 -11.93 -6.03 -3.90
C HIS A 128 -12.10 -6.94 -5.11
N LEU A 129 -11.27 -6.76 -6.15
CA LEU A 129 -11.30 -7.59 -7.36
C LEU A 129 -10.97 -9.04 -7.06
N MET A 130 -9.93 -9.29 -6.27
CA MET A 130 -9.48 -10.64 -5.92
C MET A 130 -10.54 -11.41 -5.14
N ILE A 131 -11.15 -10.81 -4.13
CA ILE A 131 -12.16 -11.48 -3.30
C ILE A 131 -13.39 -11.84 -4.15
N HIS A 132 -13.86 -10.94 -5.02
CA HIS A 132 -14.95 -11.24 -5.95
C HIS A 132 -14.59 -12.34 -6.95
N THR A 133 -13.36 -12.33 -7.45
CA THR A 133 -12.85 -13.32 -8.39
C THR A 133 -12.76 -14.69 -7.73
N MET A 134 -12.15 -14.79 -6.55
CA MET A 134 -12.04 -16.01 -5.75
C MET A 134 -13.42 -16.57 -5.39
N TRP A 135 -14.38 -15.72 -5.03
CA TRP A 135 -15.75 -16.14 -4.77
C TRP A 135 -16.43 -16.77 -6.00
N ARG A 136 -16.17 -16.23 -7.21
CA ARG A 136 -16.69 -16.80 -8.46
C ARG A 136 -16.07 -18.16 -8.77
N PHE A 137 -14.81 -18.37 -8.41
CA PHE A 137 -14.10 -19.63 -8.59
C PHE A 137 -14.34 -20.63 -7.45
N LYS A 138 -15.23 -20.34 -6.48
CA LYS A 138 -15.45 -21.15 -5.26
C LYS A 138 -14.16 -21.40 -4.46
N ILE A 139 -13.21 -20.47 -4.53
CA ILE A 139 -11.99 -20.49 -3.73
C ILE A 139 -12.25 -19.64 -2.49
N ASP A 140 -11.92 -20.17 -1.31
CA ASP A 140 -12.07 -19.44 -0.06
C ASP A 140 -11.14 -18.20 -0.04
N PRO A 141 -11.69 -16.98 -0.08
CA PRO A 141 -10.88 -15.78 -0.10
C PRO A 141 -10.07 -15.60 1.19
N ASP A 142 -10.52 -16.12 2.33
CA ASP A 142 -9.82 -15.98 3.60
C ASP A 142 -8.46 -16.71 3.63
N ASN A 143 -8.34 -17.86 2.97
CA ASN A 143 -7.13 -18.67 3.04
C ASN A 143 -6.12 -18.35 1.91
N SER A 144 -6.60 -17.84 0.77
CA SER A 144 -5.75 -17.61 -0.41
C SER A 144 -5.57 -16.15 -0.80
N SER A 145 -6.42 -15.21 -0.37
CA SER A 145 -6.27 -13.81 -0.80
C SER A 145 -5.13 -13.07 -0.09
N ILE A 146 -4.90 -13.37 1.19
CA ILE A 146 -3.94 -12.67 2.04
C ILE A 146 -2.50 -12.78 1.48
N PRO A 147 -1.93 -13.97 1.21
CA PRO A 147 -0.55 -14.07 0.72
C PRO A 147 -0.36 -13.40 -0.64
N TYR A 148 -1.35 -13.49 -1.54
CA TYR A 148 -1.30 -12.83 -2.84
C TYR A 148 -1.39 -11.31 -2.71
N LEU A 149 -2.28 -10.80 -1.85
CA LEU A 149 -2.43 -9.37 -1.62
C LEU A 149 -1.20 -8.76 -0.95
N THR A 150 -0.57 -9.47 -0.02
CA THR A 150 0.70 -9.05 0.60
C THR A 150 1.80 -8.98 -0.45
N ALA A 151 1.97 -10.02 -1.29
CA ALA A 151 2.99 -10.01 -2.35
C ALA A 151 2.77 -8.87 -3.37
N MET A 152 1.51 -8.57 -3.71
CA MET A 152 1.18 -7.40 -4.54
C MET A 152 1.45 -6.09 -3.81
N GLY A 153 1.20 -6.04 -2.50
CA GLY A 153 1.53 -4.91 -1.63
C GLY A 153 3.01 -4.58 -1.63
N ASP A 154 3.85 -5.61 -1.51
CA ASP A 154 5.30 -5.48 -1.52
C ASP A 154 5.82 -4.99 -2.88
N LEU A 155 5.33 -5.60 -3.96
CA LEU A 155 5.73 -5.21 -5.32
C LEU A 155 5.31 -3.77 -5.64
N LEU A 156 4.06 -3.40 -5.35
CA LEU A 156 3.53 -2.06 -5.62
C LEU A 156 4.18 -1.01 -4.71
N GLY A 157 4.38 -1.32 -3.43
CA GLY A 157 5.00 -0.39 -2.49
C GLY A 157 6.45 -0.10 -2.87
N SER A 158 7.25 -1.13 -3.14
CA SER A 158 8.63 -0.96 -3.56
C SER A 158 8.77 -0.26 -4.92
N SER A 159 7.95 -0.61 -5.91
CA SER A 159 8.02 0.02 -7.24
C SER A 159 7.57 1.48 -7.22
N LEU A 160 6.49 1.82 -6.52
CA LEU A 160 6.04 3.20 -6.41
C LEU A 160 7.00 4.05 -5.58
N LEU A 161 7.57 3.49 -4.51
CA LEU A 161 8.61 4.16 -3.73
C LEU A 161 9.82 4.49 -4.61
N LEU A 162 10.28 3.54 -5.42
CA LEU A 162 11.36 3.78 -6.37
C LEU A 162 11.03 4.92 -7.34
N LEU A 163 9.82 4.92 -7.89
CA LEU A 163 9.37 6.02 -8.75
C LEU A 163 9.36 7.37 -8.02
N ALA A 164 9.06 7.40 -6.72
CA ALA A 164 9.14 8.62 -5.91
C ALA A 164 10.58 9.15 -5.81
N PHE A 165 11.55 8.26 -5.57
CA PHE A 165 12.97 8.62 -5.51
C PHE A 165 13.49 9.11 -6.87
N ILE A 166 13.13 8.44 -7.95
CA ILE A 166 13.46 8.89 -9.31
C ILE A 166 12.87 10.28 -9.57
N PHE A 167 11.60 10.50 -9.23
CA PHE A 167 10.95 11.80 -9.38
C PHE A 167 11.64 12.91 -8.57
N LEU A 168 12.02 12.61 -7.32
CA LEU A 168 12.74 13.55 -6.45
C LEU A 168 14.11 13.94 -7.02
N ARG A 169 14.80 12.99 -7.64
CA ARG A 169 16.08 13.20 -8.34
C ARG A 169 15.95 14.14 -9.52
N GLU A 170 14.92 13.95 -10.34
CA GLU A 170 14.65 14.82 -11.49
C GLU A 170 14.36 16.27 -11.06
N ILE A 171 13.72 16.49 -9.90
CA ILE A 171 13.48 17.82 -9.34
C ILE A 171 14.66 18.35 -8.50
N HIS A 172 15.79 17.63 -8.46
CA HIS A 172 16.99 17.97 -7.68
C HIS A 172 16.73 18.15 -6.17
N GLN A 173 15.74 17.41 -5.64
CA GLN A 173 15.42 17.38 -4.20
C GLN A 173 15.63 15.96 -3.64
N ASP A 174 16.83 15.44 -3.90
CA ASP A 174 17.24 14.12 -3.45
C ASP A 174 17.26 14.03 -1.92
N TYR A 175 16.75 12.92 -1.40
CA TYR A 175 16.92 12.58 0.00
C TYR A 175 18.38 12.21 0.26
N SER A 176 19.10 13.12 0.93
CA SER A 176 20.51 12.97 1.26
C SER A 176 20.65 12.68 2.76
N PRO A 177 20.86 11.42 3.16
CA PRO A 177 21.04 11.09 4.57
C PRO A 177 22.43 11.47 5.08
N VAL A 178 22.49 11.87 6.36
CA VAL A 178 23.72 12.25 7.07
C VAL A 178 24.55 11.02 7.42
N ALA A 179 23.93 9.85 7.62
CA ALA A 179 24.61 8.62 8.03
C ALA A 179 25.53 7.98 6.95
N THR A 180 25.82 8.69 5.85
CA THR A 180 26.72 8.20 4.80
C THR A 180 28.21 8.51 5.05
N GLU A 181 28.57 9.01 6.24
CA GLU A 181 29.97 9.19 6.67
C GLU A 181 30.35 8.26 7.84
N GLU A 182 30.22 6.93 7.69
CA GLU A 182 31.10 6.00 8.44
C GLU A 182 31.58 4.85 7.54
N SER A 183 32.86 4.97 7.18
CA SER A 183 33.89 3.97 6.79
C SER A 183 33.65 3.04 5.60
#